data_AF-A0A0Q7HR20-F1
#
_entry.id   AF-A0A0Q7HR20-F1
#
_cell.length_a   1.000
_cell.length_b   1.000
_cell.length_c   1.000
_cell.angle_alpha   90.00
_cell.angle_beta   90.00
_cell.angle_gamma   90.00
#
_symmetry.space_group_name_H-M   'P 1'
#
loop_
_entity.id
_entity.type
_entity.pdbx_description
1 polymer ?
#
loop_
_entity_poly.entity_id
_entity_poly.type
_entity_poly.pdbx_seq_one_letter_code
_entity_poly.pdbx_strand_id
1 'polypeptide(L)'
;MTTRTATAMRGALLAALLTLGGKGAHALGMNYGYEAFSTADAVTWVQMCGTWGKDHHGTYRVVHAEQYAQSFLYVQWMTRDANGSLRAEHTVAIAELDNDHAEISLSDLTCRATPRGIVVTAKADSGHDEKLRRVTIEVGPAPGQYRYRAQNTR
;
A
#
# COMPACT_ATOMS: atom_id res chain seq x y z
N MET A 1 70.49 13.44 -13.03
CA MET A 1 71.58 12.70 -12.35
C MET A 1 70.95 11.83 -11.28
N THR A 2 71.37 10.57 -11.24
CA THR A 2 70.78 9.43 -10.52
C THR A 2 70.98 9.46 -9.02
N THR A 3 69.97 8.98 -8.26
CA THR A 3 70.22 8.22 -7.03
C THR A 3 69.23 7.07 -6.91
N ARG A 4 69.78 5.84 -6.87
CA ARG A 4 69.11 4.57 -6.56
C ARG A 4 68.88 4.45 -5.06
N THR A 5 67.84 3.74 -4.66
CA THR A 5 67.97 2.63 -3.68
C THR A 5 66.78 1.70 -3.80
N ALA A 6 67.09 0.41 -3.96
CA ALA A 6 66.14 -0.68 -3.92
C ALA A 6 66.01 -1.23 -2.49
N THR A 7 64.92 -1.97 -2.30
CA THR A 7 64.81 -3.31 -1.66
C THR A 7 63.96 -3.41 -0.40
N ALA A 8 63.01 -4.36 -0.50
CA ALA A 8 62.42 -5.23 0.52
C ALA A 8 61.53 -4.63 1.61
N MET A 9 60.26 -5.03 1.61
CA MET A 9 59.81 -6.06 2.57
C MET A 9 58.47 -6.68 2.13
N ARG A 10 58.45 -8.01 1.99
CA ARG A 10 57.24 -8.83 2.02
C ARG A 10 56.77 -8.88 3.47
N GLY A 11 55.51 -8.56 3.73
CA GLY A 11 54.88 -8.72 5.04
C GLY A 11 53.38 -8.80 4.88
N ALA A 12 52.85 -10.01 5.03
CA ALA A 12 51.42 -10.31 4.96
C ALA A 12 50.66 -9.62 6.09
N LEU A 13 49.43 -9.18 5.83
CA LEU A 13 48.33 -9.19 6.79
C LEU A 13 47.00 -9.17 6.02
N LEU A 14 46.51 -10.39 5.78
CA LEU A 14 45.10 -10.68 5.57
C LEU A 14 44.31 -10.30 6.83
N ALA A 15 43.04 -9.99 6.58
CA ALA A 15 41.94 -9.90 7.53
C ALA A 15 41.92 -8.66 8.43
N ALA A 16 40.89 -7.84 8.29
CA ALA A 16 39.73 -8.02 9.15
C ALA A 16 38.54 -7.13 8.72
N LEU A 17 37.39 -7.82 8.60
CA LEU A 17 36.06 -7.34 8.98
C LEU A 17 35.41 -6.28 8.10
N LEU A 18 34.84 -6.79 7.00
CA LEU A 18 33.48 -6.48 6.56
C LEU A 18 32.53 -6.40 7.77
N THR A 19 32.37 -5.22 8.36
CA THR A 19 31.20 -4.92 9.18
C THR A 19 30.04 -4.65 8.23
N LEU A 20 29.51 -5.71 7.61
CA LEU A 20 28.11 -5.73 7.22
C LEU A 20 27.30 -5.73 8.52
N GLY A 21 27.10 -4.53 9.07
CA GLY A 21 26.06 -4.29 10.05
C GLY A 21 24.74 -4.55 9.35
N GLY A 22 24.26 -5.79 9.43
CA GLY A 22 22.91 -6.17 9.06
C GLY A 22 21.92 -5.32 9.84
N LYS A 23 21.47 -4.23 9.21
CA LYS A 23 20.13 -3.73 9.44
C LYS A 23 19.25 -4.61 8.56
N GLY A 24 18.34 -5.33 9.21
CA GLY A 24 17.66 -6.50 8.69
C GLY A 24 17.29 -6.36 7.21
N ALA A 25 17.46 -7.45 6.48
CA ALA A 25 16.62 -7.66 5.32
C ALA A 25 15.19 -7.69 5.84
N HIS A 26 14.55 -6.52 5.90
CA HIS A 26 13.11 -6.45 5.87
C HIS A 26 12.76 -7.22 4.60
N ALA A 27 12.09 -8.36 4.73
CA ALA A 27 11.50 -9.00 3.57
C ALA A 27 10.57 -7.95 2.98
N LEU A 28 11.03 -7.29 1.92
CA LEU A 28 10.26 -6.29 1.22
C LEU A 28 9.20 -7.10 0.48
N GLY A 29 8.03 -7.24 1.10
CA GLY A 29 6.91 -7.93 0.50
C GLY A 29 6.53 -7.31 -0.85
N MET A 30 5.93 -8.09 -1.72
CA MET A 30 5.44 -7.65 -3.03
C MET A 30 4.14 -6.87 -2.87
N ASN A 31 4.07 -5.70 -3.52
CA ASN A 31 2.81 -4.95 -3.60
C ASN A 31 1.95 -5.49 -4.73
N TYR A 32 0.67 -5.74 -4.46
CA TYR A 32 -0.30 -6.17 -5.46
C TYR A 32 -1.05 -4.97 -6.06
N GLY A 33 -1.05 -4.90 -7.39
CA GLY A 33 -1.91 -3.99 -8.13
C GLY A 33 -3.35 -4.52 -8.25
N TYR A 34 -4.29 -3.62 -8.55
CA TYR A 34 -5.70 -3.97 -8.73
C TYR A 34 -5.93 -5.02 -9.83
N GLU A 35 -5.05 -5.09 -10.83
CA GLU A 35 -5.13 -6.02 -11.95
C GLU A 35 -5.18 -7.47 -11.49
N ALA A 36 -4.50 -7.81 -10.37
CA ALA A 36 -4.52 -9.13 -9.76
C ALA A 36 -5.93 -9.57 -9.31
N PHE A 37 -6.81 -8.61 -9.07
CA PHE A 37 -8.17 -8.83 -8.55
C PHE A 37 -9.27 -8.34 -9.49
N SER A 38 -8.92 -7.83 -10.68
CA SER A 38 -9.87 -7.24 -11.62
C SER A 38 -10.90 -8.22 -12.20
N THR A 39 -10.62 -9.52 -12.13
CA THR A 39 -11.50 -10.62 -12.59
C THR A 39 -11.64 -11.75 -11.57
N ALA A 40 -11.14 -11.58 -10.35
CA ALA A 40 -11.01 -12.65 -9.38
C ALA A 40 -12.25 -12.76 -8.47
N ASP A 41 -12.66 -13.99 -8.20
CA ASP A 41 -13.59 -14.42 -7.15
C ASP A 41 -13.16 -14.01 -5.73
N ALA A 42 -11.94 -13.49 -5.60
CA ALA A 42 -11.39 -12.86 -4.40
C ALA A 42 -12.02 -11.49 -4.06
N VAL A 43 -12.72 -10.81 -4.97
CA VAL A 43 -13.41 -9.53 -4.64
C VAL A 43 -14.62 -9.81 -3.76
N THR A 44 -14.56 -9.41 -2.49
CA THR A 44 -15.60 -9.70 -1.50
C THR A 44 -16.51 -8.52 -1.22
N TRP A 45 -16.09 -7.29 -1.54
CA TRP A 45 -16.91 -6.10 -1.30
C TRP A 45 -16.58 -4.94 -2.25
N VAL A 46 -17.62 -4.29 -2.77
CA VAL A 46 -17.50 -3.12 -3.64
C VAL A 46 -18.51 -2.07 -3.21
N GLN A 47 -18.05 -0.83 -3.00
CA GLN A 47 -18.94 0.29 -2.65
C GLN A 47 -18.63 1.52 -3.51
N MET A 48 -19.67 2.06 -4.16
CA MET A 48 -19.65 3.42 -4.69
C MET A 48 -19.86 4.41 -3.55
N CYS A 49 -19.03 5.45 -3.47
CA CYS A 49 -19.02 6.33 -2.29
C CYS A 49 -18.63 7.76 -2.68
N GLY A 50 -19.55 8.71 -2.50
CA GLY A 50 -19.27 10.13 -2.77
C GLY A 50 -18.94 10.45 -4.23
N THR A 51 -18.58 11.72 -4.45
CA THR A 51 -18.25 12.28 -5.76
C THR A 51 -16.92 13.03 -5.73
N TRP A 52 -16.29 13.16 -6.89
CA TRP A 52 -15.00 13.84 -7.04
C TRP A 52 -14.93 14.66 -8.33
N GLY A 53 -13.84 15.43 -8.46
CA GLY A 53 -13.64 16.38 -9.53
C GLY A 53 -14.24 17.75 -9.20
N LYS A 54 -13.84 18.79 -9.94
CA LYS A 54 -14.28 20.17 -9.71
C LYS A 54 -15.80 20.31 -9.75
N ASP A 55 -16.44 19.55 -10.63
CA ASP A 55 -17.88 19.61 -10.88
C ASP A 55 -18.64 18.40 -10.29
N HIS A 56 -17.97 17.57 -9.46
CA HIS A 56 -18.56 16.39 -8.81
C HIS A 56 -19.16 15.35 -9.77
N HIS A 57 -18.73 15.32 -11.04
CA HIS A 57 -19.19 14.36 -12.03
C HIS A 57 -18.55 12.96 -11.87
N GLY A 58 -17.40 12.88 -11.23
CA GLY A 58 -16.76 11.61 -10.90
C GLY A 58 -17.35 11.00 -9.63
N THR A 59 -17.17 9.70 -9.43
CA THR A 59 -17.55 8.99 -8.19
C THR A 59 -16.44 8.06 -7.74
N TYR A 60 -16.25 7.89 -6.42
CA TYR A 60 -15.27 6.92 -5.94
C TYR A 60 -15.87 5.53 -5.91
N ARG A 61 -15.06 4.53 -6.25
CA ARG A 61 -15.35 3.11 -6.02
C ARG A 61 -14.29 2.56 -5.08
N VAL A 62 -14.71 1.95 -3.99
CA VAL A 62 -13.84 1.19 -3.09
C VAL A 62 -14.03 -0.28 -3.39
N VAL A 63 -12.93 -1.01 -3.57
CA VAL A 63 -12.94 -2.45 -3.84
C VAL A 63 -12.10 -3.13 -2.78
N HIS A 64 -12.70 -4.07 -2.06
CA HIS A 64 -12.02 -4.94 -1.13
C HIS A 64 -11.98 -6.35 -1.71
N ALA A 65 -10.81 -6.96 -1.65
CA ALA A 65 -10.58 -8.34 -2.01
C ALA A 65 -9.90 -9.08 -0.86
N GLU A 66 -10.05 -10.40 -0.84
CA GLU A 66 -9.41 -11.27 0.14
C GLU A 66 -8.71 -12.42 -0.57
N GLN A 67 -7.44 -12.64 -0.25
CA GLN A 67 -6.68 -13.77 -0.75
C GLN A 67 -5.67 -14.20 0.32
N TYR A 68 -5.48 -15.51 0.46
CA TYR A 68 -4.54 -16.07 1.44
C TYR A 68 -4.76 -15.55 2.88
N ALA A 69 -6.03 -15.36 3.28
CA ALA A 69 -6.42 -14.79 4.58
C ALA A 69 -5.94 -13.35 4.84
N GLN A 70 -5.60 -12.61 3.79
CA GLN A 70 -5.24 -11.19 3.84
C GLN A 70 -6.20 -10.35 3.01
N SER A 71 -6.47 -9.14 3.50
CA SER A 71 -7.25 -8.13 2.81
C SER A 71 -6.41 -7.27 1.89
N PHE A 72 -6.99 -6.97 0.72
CA PHE A 72 -6.52 -6.00 -0.25
C PHE A 72 -7.60 -4.94 -0.44
N LEU A 73 -7.23 -3.67 -0.57
CA LEU A 73 -8.16 -2.56 -0.65
C LEU A 73 -7.70 -1.53 -1.67
N TYR A 74 -8.55 -1.29 -2.66
CA TYR A 74 -8.31 -0.34 -3.73
C TYR A 74 -9.33 0.78 -3.70
N VAL A 75 -8.89 1.99 -4.01
CA VAL A 75 -9.78 3.14 -4.23
C VAL A 75 -9.62 3.65 -5.65
N GLN A 76 -10.74 3.84 -6.32
CA GLN A 76 -10.79 4.21 -7.72
C GLN A 76 -11.58 5.48 -7.92
N TRP A 77 -11.01 6.39 -8.71
CA TRP A 77 -11.63 7.61 -9.18
C TRP A 77 -12.33 7.29 -10.50
N MET A 78 -13.63 7.04 -10.43
CA MET A 78 -14.40 6.61 -11.59
C MET A 78 -14.97 7.83 -12.33
N THR A 79 -14.87 7.82 -13.66
CA THR A 79 -15.59 8.74 -14.57
C THR A 79 -16.48 7.94 -15.52
N ARG A 80 -17.47 8.62 -16.11
CA ARG A 80 -18.27 8.04 -17.20
C ARG A 80 -17.64 8.42 -18.53
N ASP A 81 -17.47 7.43 -19.40
CA ASP A 81 -17.11 7.68 -20.80
C ASP A 81 -18.31 8.22 -21.60
N ALA A 82 -18.09 8.52 -22.89
CA ALA A 82 -19.12 9.06 -23.79
C ALA A 82 -20.35 8.12 -23.94
N ASN A 83 -20.20 6.83 -23.65
CA ASN A 83 -21.27 5.84 -23.70
C ASN A 83 -21.95 5.65 -22.34
N GLY A 84 -21.60 6.47 -21.34
CA GLY A 84 -22.12 6.40 -19.98
C GLY A 84 -21.50 5.28 -19.12
N SER A 85 -20.54 4.52 -19.63
CA SER A 85 -19.90 3.42 -18.90
C SER A 85 -18.89 3.95 -17.89
N LEU A 86 -18.86 3.36 -16.69
CA LEU A 86 -17.90 3.75 -15.66
C LEU A 86 -16.51 3.17 -15.93
N ARG A 87 -15.48 4.02 -15.91
CA ARG A 87 -14.07 3.66 -16.05
C ARG A 87 -13.28 4.26 -14.89
N ALA A 88 -12.32 3.50 -14.37
CA ALA A 88 -11.38 4.02 -13.40
C ALA A 88 -10.39 4.92 -14.15
N GLU A 89 -10.42 6.23 -13.89
CA GLU A 89 -9.40 7.16 -14.36
C GLU A 89 -8.11 6.98 -13.55
N HIS A 90 -8.26 6.68 -12.26
CA HIS A 90 -7.16 6.37 -11.38
C HIS A 90 -7.55 5.25 -10.43
N THR A 91 -6.58 4.39 -10.10
CA THR A 91 -6.69 3.37 -9.07
C THR A 91 -5.50 3.49 -8.15
N VAL A 92 -5.75 3.49 -6.84
CA VAL A 92 -4.70 3.42 -5.82
C VAL A 92 -4.88 2.14 -5.01
N ALA A 93 -3.78 1.42 -4.83
CA ALA A 93 -3.62 0.35 -3.86
C ALA A 93 -3.27 0.97 -2.51
N ILE A 94 -3.86 0.49 -1.42
CA ILE A 94 -3.51 0.97 -0.08
C ILE A 94 -2.27 0.20 0.37
N ALA A 95 -1.10 0.82 0.27
CA ALA A 95 0.20 0.16 0.42
C ALA A 95 0.40 -0.54 1.78
N GLU A 96 -0.27 -0.07 2.83
CA GLU A 96 -0.24 -0.70 4.16
C GLU A 96 -1.00 -2.02 4.24
N LEU A 97 -1.86 -2.32 3.24
CA LEU A 97 -2.69 -3.53 3.16
C LEU A 97 -2.30 -4.40 1.97
N ASP A 98 -2.01 -3.75 0.84
CA ASP A 98 -1.83 -4.41 -0.46
C ASP A 98 -0.40 -4.91 -0.68
N ASN A 99 0.27 -5.25 0.42
CA ASN A 99 1.59 -5.86 0.45
C ASN A 99 1.43 -7.31 0.91
N ASP A 100 2.02 -8.28 0.20
CA ASP A 100 1.90 -9.72 0.49
C ASP A 100 2.41 -10.16 1.88
N HIS A 101 3.03 -9.23 2.61
CA HIS A 101 3.54 -9.39 3.96
C HIS A 101 2.81 -8.50 4.97
N ALA A 102 1.64 -7.94 4.62
CA ALA A 102 0.87 -7.12 5.55
C ALA A 102 0.20 -7.98 6.63
N GLU A 103 -0.29 -9.17 6.26
CA GLU A 103 -1.03 -10.09 7.13
C GLU A 103 -2.16 -9.39 7.92
N ILE A 104 -2.84 -8.44 7.28
CA ILE A 104 -3.98 -7.72 7.84
C ILE A 104 -5.27 -8.20 7.18
N SER A 105 -6.25 -8.59 7.98
CA SER A 105 -7.61 -8.86 7.54
C SER A 105 -8.54 -7.72 7.98
N LEU A 106 -9.48 -7.35 7.11
CA LEU A 106 -10.44 -6.28 7.31
C LEU A 106 -11.86 -6.83 7.37
N SER A 107 -12.66 -6.26 8.28
CA SER A 107 -14.08 -6.56 8.41
C SER A 107 -14.87 -5.30 8.74
N ASP A 108 -16.20 -5.36 8.63
CA ASP A 108 -17.10 -4.23 8.90
C ASP A 108 -16.72 -2.96 8.13
N LEU A 109 -16.39 -3.13 6.83
CA LEU A 109 -16.01 -2.04 5.95
C LEU A 109 -17.17 -1.06 5.78
N THR A 110 -16.86 0.22 5.89
CA THR A 110 -17.80 1.31 5.65
C THR A 110 -17.11 2.40 4.86
N CYS A 111 -17.81 2.99 3.90
CA CYS A 111 -17.38 4.22 3.26
C CYS A 111 -18.39 5.35 3.46
N ARG A 112 -17.89 6.53 3.82
CA ARG A 112 -18.68 7.76 3.99
C ARG A 112 -18.11 8.89 3.15
N ALA A 113 -18.98 9.57 2.40
CA ALA A 113 -18.63 10.79 1.70
C ALA A 113 -18.38 11.96 2.66
N THR A 114 -17.49 12.86 2.27
CA THR A 114 -17.16 14.10 2.97
C THR A 114 -17.04 15.24 1.97
N PRO A 115 -17.03 16.52 2.42
CA PRO A 115 -16.77 17.65 1.54
C PRO A 115 -15.40 17.61 0.84
N ARG A 116 -14.45 16.80 1.34
CA ARG A 116 -13.07 16.72 0.82
C ARG A 116 -12.73 15.35 0.24
N GLY A 117 -13.73 14.53 -0.13
CA GLY A 117 -13.52 13.18 -0.66
C GLY A 117 -14.23 12.13 0.18
N ILE A 118 -13.60 11.00 0.48
CA ILE A 118 -14.22 9.90 1.23
C ILE A 118 -13.39 9.49 2.45
N VAL A 119 -14.06 8.86 3.41
CA VAL A 119 -13.42 8.17 4.52
C VAL A 119 -13.90 6.74 4.53
N VAL A 120 -12.96 5.80 4.40
CA VAL A 120 -13.18 4.37 4.55
C VAL A 120 -12.74 3.97 5.95
N THR A 121 -13.57 3.24 6.68
CA THR A 121 -13.20 2.66 7.97
C THR A 121 -13.52 1.18 8.01
N ALA A 122 -12.68 0.40 8.66
CA ALA A 122 -12.84 -1.03 8.81
C ALA A 122 -12.27 -1.49 10.16
N LYS A 123 -12.84 -2.53 10.76
CA LYS A 123 -12.14 -3.30 11.78
C LYS A 123 -10.95 -4.01 11.13
N ALA A 124 -9.89 -4.17 11.88
CA ALA A 124 -8.67 -4.80 11.41
C ALA A 124 -8.14 -5.80 12.44
N ASP A 125 -7.65 -6.93 11.95
CA ASP A 125 -6.92 -7.95 12.69
C ASP A 125 -5.60 -8.19 11.96
N SER A 126 -4.48 -8.27 12.69
CA SER A 126 -3.13 -8.37 12.13
C SER A 126 -2.38 -9.55 12.72
N GLY A 127 -1.76 -10.36 11.85
CA GLY A 127 -0.81 -11.40 12.22
C GLY A 127 0.50 -10.86 12.84
N HIS A 128 0.75 -9.56 12.72
CA HIS A 128 1.96 -8.90 13.19
C HIS A 128 1.75 -7.95 14.38
N ASP A 129 0.58 -7.31 14.48
CA ASP A 129 0.22 -6.39 15.56
C ASP A 129 -1.11 -6.76 16.21
N GLU A 130 -1.02 -7.52 17.30
CA GLU A 130 -2.20 -7.94 18.09
C GLU A 130 -3.00 -6.75 18.66
N LYS A 131 -2.46 -5.53 18.67
CA LYS A 131 -3.15 -4.33 19.15
C LYS A 131 -3.92 -3.61 18.06
N LEU A 132 -3.69 -3.90 16.78
CA LEU A 132 -4.45 -3.29 15.70
C LEU A 132 -5.93 -3.66 15.82
N ARG A 133 -6.82 -2.66 15.72
CA ARG A 133 -8.28 -2.89 15.82
C ARG A 133 -9.09 -2.24 14.73
N ARG A 134 -8.61 -1.12 14.21
CA ARG A 134 -9.34 -0.34 13.21
C ARG A 134 -8.38 0.41 12.32
N VAL A 135 -8.75 0.50 11.05
CA VAL A 135 -8.07 1.34 10.08
C VAL A 135 -9.01 2.42 9.60
N THR A 136 -8.47 3.59 9.31
CA THR A 136 -9.16 4.71 8.67
C THR A 136 -8.33 5.18 7.50
N ILE A 137 -8.95 5.22 6.32
CA ILE A 137 -8.33 5.67 5.09
C ILE A 137 -9.12 6.87 4.61
N GLU A 138 -8.45 8.02 4.58
CA GLU A 138 -9.02 9.26 4.06
C GLU A 138 -8.50 9.47 2.65
N VAL A 139 -9.40 9.67 1.70
CA VAL A 139 -9.07 9.85 0.29
C VAL A 139 -9.54 11.22 -0.16
N GLY A 140 -8.61 11.98 -0.74
CA GLY A 140 -8.84 13.33 -1.20
C GLY A 140 -9.40 13.41 -2.63
N PRO A 141 -9.76 14.62 -3.09
CA PRO A 141 -10.24 14.84 -4.45
C PRO A 141 -9.12 14.77 -5.49
N ALA A 142 -7.87 14.94 -5.08
CA ALA A 142 -6.70 14.76 -5.95
C ALA A 142 -6.44 13.25 -6.12
N PRO A 143 -6.46 12.71 -7.36
CA PRO A 143 -6.22 11.30 -7.59
C PRO A 143 -4.89 10.80 -7.01
N GLY A 144 -4.93 9.60 -6.44
CA GLY A 144 -3.74 8.88 -5.96
C GLY A 144 -3.25 9.24 -4.58
N GLN A 145 -3.80 10.28 -3.94
CA GLN A 145 -3.44 10.63 -2.56
C GLN A 145 -4.44 10.06 -1.56
N TYR A 146 -3.90 9.41 -0.54
CA TYR A 146 -4.66 8.96 0.62
C TYR A 146 -3.85 9.15 1.91
N ARG A 147 -4.56 9.10 3.04
CA ARG A 147 -3.96 9.07 4.37
C ARG A 147 -4.47 7.86 5.12
N TYR A 148 -3.56 6.96 5.48
CA TYR A 148 -3.84 5.81 6.34
C TYR A 148 -3.65 6.16 7.81
N ARG A 149 -4.53 5.64 8.67
CA ARG A 149 -4.44 5.75 10.13
C ARG A 149 -4.81 4.42 10.75
N ALA A 150 -3.87 3.79 11.44
CA ALA A 150 -4.12 2.68 12.33
C ALA A 150 -4.60 3.19 13.70
N GLN A 151 -5.60 2.52 14.27
CA GLN A 151 -6.01 2.70 15.65
C GLN A 151 -5.78 1.39 16.40
N ASN A 152 -4.92 1.48 17.41
CA ASN A 152 -4.54 0.36 18.26
C ASN A 152 -5.28 0.42 19.60
N THR A 153 -5.45 -0.73 20.26
CA THR A 153 -5.83 -0.75 21.67
C THR A 153 -4.79 -0.04 22.52
N ARG A 154 -5.25 0.64 23.58
CA ARG A 154 -4.37 1.20 24.60
C ARG A 154 -3.62 0.10 25.34
#